data_AF-A0AAW2X085-F1
#
_entry.id   AF-A0AAW2X085-F1
#
_cell.length_a   1.000
_cell.length_b   1.000
_cell.length_c   1.000
_cell.angle_alpha   90.00
_cell.angle_beta   90.00
_cell.angle_gamma   90.00
#
_symmetry.space_group_name_H-M   'P 1'
#
loop_
_entity.id
_entity.type
_entity.pdbx_description
1 polymer ?
#
loop_
_entity_poly.entity_id
_entity_poly.type
_entity_poly.pdbx_seq_one_letter_code
_entity_poly.pdbx_strand_id
1 'polypeptide(L)'
;MGIPYHPRESTQETPFNLVYRTEAMLPLKIGEETWRIKSYDGTGNSESRKIDLDLLEEKREAAERRIHIYKSKMARAYDDRVRPREFKEGELVLRKREGKGPEEN
;
A
#
# COMPACT_ATOMS: atom_id res chain seq x y z
N MET A 1 -55.65 -14.72 14.56
CA MET A 1 -54.35 -14.06 14.32
C MET A 1 -54.23 -12.90 15.31
N GLY A 2 -53.27 -12.95 16.22
CA GLY A 2 -53.07 -11.88 17.21
C GLY A 2 -52.18 -10.77 16.64
N ILE A 3 -52.61 -9.53 16.77
CA ILE A 3 -51.89 -8.33 16.32
C ILE A 3 -50.63 -8.17 17.20
N PRO A 4 -49.42 -7.98 16.64
CA PRO A 4 -48.15 -8.07 17.39
C PRO A 4 -47.91 -6.99 18.45
N TYR A 5 -48.82 -6.04 18.62
CA TYR A 5 -48.70 -4.91 19.55
C TYR A 5 -49.51 -5.05 20.84
N HIS A 6 -50.23 -6.16 21.05
CA HIS A 6 -50.95 -6.40 22.30
C HIS A 6 -50.13 -7.24 23.30
N PRO A 7 -50.00 -6.80 24.56
CA PRO A 7 -49.34 -7.57 25.61
C PRO A 7 -50.02 -8.92 25.83
N ARG A 8 -49.23 -9.97 26.09
CA ARG A 8 -49.81 -11.27 26.47
C ARG A 8 -50.10 -11.28 27.97
N GLU A 9 -51.27 -11.77 28.36
CA GLU A 9 -51.74 -11.76 29.75
C GLU A 9 -50.77 -12.42 30.73
N SER A 10 -50.06 -13.46 30.30
CA SER A 10 -49.11 -14.23 31.13
C SER A 10 -47.82 -13.48 31.47
N THR A 11 -47.36 -12.59 30.58
CA THR A 11 -46.06 -11.93 30.68
C THR A 11 -46.18 -10.42 30.77
N GLN A 12 -47.38 -9.87 30.57
CA GLN A 12 -47.70 -8.43 30.50
C GLN A 12 -46.83 -7.63 29.50
N GLU A 13 -46.02 -8.31 28.69
CA GLU A 13 -45.16 -7.73 27.67
C GLU A 13 -45.61 -8.16 26.27
N THR A 14 -45.38 -7.28 25.29
CA THR A 14 -45.66 -7.60 23.89
C THR A 14 -44.61 -8.59 23.37
N PRO A 15 -44.98 -9.51 22.45
CA PRO A 15 -44.00 -10.39 21.82
C PRO A 15 -42.83 -9.64 21.17
N PHE A 16 -43.07 -8.42 20.68
CA PHE A 16 -42.04 -7.54 20.14
C PHE A 16 -41.01 -7.13 21.23
N ASN A 17 -41.47 -6.71 22.40
CA ASN A 17 -40.57 -6.33 23.51
C ASN A 17 -39.76 -7.51 24.05
N LEU A 18 -40.31 -8.73 24.03
CA LEU A 18 -39.59 -9.93 24.45
C LEU A 18 -38.47 -10.33 23.46
N VAL A 19 -38.71 -10.17 22.15
CA VAL A 19 -37.71 -10.52 21.12
C VAL A 19 -36.61 -9.47 21.04
N TYR A 20 -36.96 -8.19 21.16
CA TYR A 20 -36.01 -7.09 20.99
C TYR A 20 -35.54 -6.48 22.31
N ARG A 21 -35.98 -7.02 23.45
CA ARG A 21 -35.59 -6.69 24.84
C ARG A 21 -35.51 -5.17 25.05
N THR A 22 -36.62 -4.54 25.44
CA THR A 22 -36.69 -3.09 25.70
C THR A 22 -35.85 -2.64 26.90
N GLU A 23 -34.54 -2.57 26.72
CA GLU A 23 -33.87 -1.26 26.67
C GLU A 23 -33.55 -1.04 25.19
N ALA A 24 -34.52 -0.56 24.42
CA ALA A 24 -34.23 -0.03 23.10
C ALA A 24 -33.43 1.26 23.34
N MET A 25 -32.10 1.11 23.43
CA MET A 25 -31.17 2.23 23.40
C MET A 25 -31.51 2.99 22.13
N LEU A 26 -32.15 4.16 22.26
CA LEU A 26 -32.46 5.01 21.13
C LEU A 26 -31.19 5.12 20.26
N PRO A 27 -31.28 4.97 18.93
CA PRO A 27 -30.18 5.34 18.04
C PRO A 27 -30.06 6.88 17.99
N LEU A 28 -30.05 7.54 19.14
CA LEU A 28 -29.86 8.98 19.26
C LEU A 28 -28.47 9.40 18.75
N LYS A 29 -27.51 8.47 18.75
CA LYS A 29 -26.17 8.67 18.17
C LYS A 29 -26.15 8.75 16.64
N ILE A 30 -27.25 8.46 15.94
CA ILE A 30 -27.31 8.60 14.47
C ILE A 30 -27.64 10.06 14.08
N GLY A 31 -28.19 10.87 14.99
CA GLY A 31 -28.56 12.27 14.70
C GLY A 31 -27.43 13.28 14.91
N GLU A 32 -26.47 13.00 15.78
CA GLU A 32 -25.35 13.93 16.02
C GLU A 32 -24.16 13.58 15.13
N GLU A 33 -23.86 14.45 14.17
CA GLU A 33 -22.63 14.36 13.39
C GLU A 33 -21.43 14.32 14.33
N THR A 34 -20.58 13.30 14.15
CA THR A 34 -19.33 13.21 14.91
C THR A 34 -18.44 14.42 14.64
N TRP A 35 -17.59 14.78 15.60
CA TRP A 35 -16.64 15.88 15.44
C TRP A 35 -15.83 15.79 14.14
N ARG A 36 -15.44 14.58 13.73
CA ARG A 36 -14.71 14.33 12.47
C ARG A 36 -15.48 14.77 11.22
N ILE A 37 -16.79 14.61 11.21
CA ILE A 37 -17.66 15.03 10.09
C ILE A 37 -17.80 16.55 10.12
N LYS A 38 -18.06 17.13 11.29
CA LYS A 38 -18.18 18.58 11.49
C LYS A 38 -16.91 19.34 11.12
N SER A 39 -15.74 18.73 11.37
CA SER A 39 -14.42 19.33 11.10
C SER A 39 -13.86 18.93 9.72
N TYR A 40 -14.63 18.27 8.85
CA TYR A 40 -14.15 17.83 7.55
C TYR A 40 -14.05 19.02 6.58
N ASP A 41 -12.82 19.38 6.21
CA ASP A 41 -12.55 20.33 5.13
C ASP A 41 -12.08 19.57 3.88
N GLY A 42 -13.02 19.27 2.99
CA GLY A 42 -12.71 18.56 1.74
C GLY A 42 -11.77 19.35 0.82
N THR A 43 -11.89 20.68 0.81
CA THR A 43 -11.07 21.55 -0.02
C THR A 43 -9.63 21.61 0.48
N GLY A 44 -9.40 21.95 1.75
CA GLY A 44 -8.06 21.99 2.34
C GLY A 44 -7.38 20.63 2.38
N ASN A 45 -8.14 19.54 2.59
CA ASN A 45 -7.61 18.18 2.49
C ASN A 45 -7.15 17.85 1.07
N SER A 46 -7.90 18.28 0.05
CA SER A 46 -7.54 18.04 -1.35
C SER A 46 -6.28 18.81 -1.76
N GLU A 47 -6.13 20.05 -1.30
CA GLU A 47 -4.94 20.88 -1.55
C GLU A 47 -3.71 20.32 -0.82
N SER A 48 -3.86 19.98 0.46
CA SER A 48 -2.78 19.35 1.24
C SER A 48 -2.33 18.04 0.58
N ARG A 49 -3.29 17.23 0.10
CA ARG A 49 -2.99 15.98 -0.62
C ARG A 49 -2.27 16.21 -1.94
N LYS A 50 -2.52 17.30 -2.66
CA LYS A 50 -1.76 17.65 -3.88
C LYS A 50 -0.31 18.00 -3.52
N ILE A 51 -0.11 18.85 -2.53
CA ILE A 51 1.22 19.25 -2.06
C ILE A 51 2.05 18.03 -1.63
N ASP A 52 1.44 17.10 -0.89
CA ASP A 52 2.11 15.88 -0.45
C ASP A 52 2.56 15.01 -1.63
N LEU A 53 1.73 14.92 -2.68
CA LEU A 53 2.04 14.16 -3.89
C LEU A 53 3.14 14.83 -4.70
N ASP A 54 3.08 16.15 -4.89
CA ASP A 54 4.10 16.91 -5.61
C ASP A 54 5.47 16.75 -4.93
N LEU A 55 5.52 16.87 -3.59
CA LEU A 55 6.75 16.67 -2.82
C LEU A 55 7.30 15.23 -2.95
N LEU A 56 6.42 14.23 -3.00
CA LEU A 56 6.81 12.84 -3.18
C LEU A 56 7.41 12.63 -4.59
N GLU A 57 6.79 13.22 -5.61
CA GLU A 57 7.24 13.16 -6.99
C GLU A 57 8.61 13.83 -7.16
N GLU A 58 8.80 15.03 -6.63
CA GLU A 58 10.11 15.72 -6.63
C GLU A 58 11.22 14.87 -6.01
N LYS A 59 10.95 14.22 -4.87
CA LYS A 59 11.90 13.32 -4.21
C LYS A 59 12.23 12.11 -5.06
N ARG A 60 11.24 11.53 -5.72
CA ARG A 60 11.41 10.39 -6.61
C ARG A 60 12.25 10.76 -7.83
N GLU A 61 11.94 11.87 -8.49
CA GLU A 61 12.73 12.37 -9.62
C GLU A 61 14.19 12.64 -9.22
N ALA A 62 14.40 13.26 -8.06
CA ALA A 62 15.75 13.50 -7.56
C ALA A 62 16.52 12.19 -7.32
N ALA A 63 15.87 11.17 -6.78
CA ALA A 63 16.46 9.84 -6.61
C ALA A 63 16.77 9.17 -7.95
N GLU A 64 15.84 9.21 -8.90
CA GLU A 64 16.00 8.66 -10.25
C GLU A 64 17.16 9.32 -11.00
N ARG A 65 17.28 10.66 -10.94
CA ARG A 65 18.42 11.40 -11.49
C ARG A 65 19.75 10.93 -10.89
N ARG A 66 19.82 10.75 -9.56
CA ARG A 66 21.04 10.26 -8.89
C ARG A 66 21.41 8.85 -9.33
N ILE A 67 20.43 7.95 -9.42
CA ILE A 67 20.64 6.58 -9.89
C ILE A 67 21.14 6.58 -11.34
N HIS A 68 20.52 7.38 -12.21
CA HIS A 68 20.94 7.49 -13.60
C HIS A 68 22.39 7.97 -13.71
N ILE A 69 22.73 9.06 -13.02
CA ILE A 69 24.10 9.60 -13.00
C ILE A 69 25.09 8.54 -12.49
N TYR A 70 24.75 7.85 -11.41
CA TYR A 70 25.60 6.80 -10.84
C TYR A 70 25.83 5.66 -11.83
N LYS A 71 24.76 5.15 -12.46
CA LYS A 71 24.84 4.10 -13.49
C LYS A 71 25.70 4.53 -14.68
N SER A 72 25.49 5.74 -15.21
CA SER A 72 26.30 6.27 -16.32
C SER A 72 27.78 6.40 -15.95
N LYS A 73 28.09 6.86 -14.73
CA LYS A 73 29.48 6.92 -14.23
C LYS A 73 30.10 5.53 -14.12
N MET A 74 29.35 4.55 -13.61
CA MET A 74 29.82 3.17 -13.48
C MET A 74 30.08 2.53 -14.85
N ALA A 75 29.15 2.70 -15.79
CA ALA A 75 29.30 2.21 -17.17
C ALA A 75 30.56 2.81 -17.83
N ARG A 76 30.72 4.13 -17.77
CA ARG A 76 31.90 4.80 -18.32
C ARG A 76 33.20 4.32 -17.68
N ALA A 77 33.24 4.19 -16.36
CA ALA A 77 34.43 3.70 -15.66
C ALA A 77 34.77 2.24 -16.02
N TYR A 78 33.77 1.42 -16.32
CA TYR A 78 33.96 0.06 -16.83
C TYR A 78 34.49 0.08 -18.26
N ASP A 79 33.84 0.83 -19.15
CA ASP A 79 34.20 0.93 -20.57
C ASP A 79 35.62 1.51 -20.75
N ASP A 80 36.00 2.52 -19.96
CA ASP A 80 37.36 3.08 -19.97
C ASP A 80 38.44 2.05 -19.58
N ARG A 81 38.09 1.06 -18.76
CA ARG A 81 39.01 -0.01 -18.30
C ARG A 81 39.01 -1.22 -19.22
N VAL A 82 37.93 -1.44 -19.96
CA VAL A 82 37.75 -2.62 -20.81
C VAL A 82 38.28 -2.30 -22.19
N ARG A 83 39.36 -2.98 -22.57
CA ARG A 83 39.85 -2.92 -23.95
C ARG A 83 39.08 -3.95 -24.78
N PRO A 84 38.29 -3.53 -25.78
CA PRO A 84 37.67 -4.48 -26.70
C PRO A 84 38.79 -5.26 -27.40
N ARG A 85 38.66 -6.59 -27.42
CA ARG A 85 39.63 -7.48 -28.05
C ARG A 85 38.90 -8.37 -29.04
N GLU A 86 39.32 -8.29 -30.30
CA GLU A 86 38.91 -9.18 -31.36
C GLU A 86 39.76 -10.45 -31.30
N PHE A 87 39.13 -11.61 -31.42
CA PHE A 87 39.81 -12.91 -31.48
C PHE A 87 39.77 -13.43 -32.91
N LYS A 88 40.86 -14.05 -33.36
CA LYS A 88 40.93 -14.68 -34.69
C LYS A 88 40.75 -16.19 -34.60
N GLU A 89 40.28 -16.79 -35.69
CA GLU A 89 40.24 -18.25 -35.81
C GLU A 89 41.65 -18.83 -35.60
N GLY A 90 41.75 -19.81 -34.70
CA GLY A 90 43.03 -20.44 -34.30
C GLY A 90 43.73 -19.80 -33.08
N GLU A 91 43.23 -18.69 -32.53
CA GLU A 91 43.80 -18.06 -31.33
C GLU A 91 43.35 -18.79 -30.06
N LEU A 92 44.30 -19.26 -29.24
CA LEU A 92 44.01 -19.94 -27.97
C LEU A 92 43.65 -18.92 -26.89
N VAL A 93 42.50 -19.11 -26.23
CA VAL A 93 42.01 -18.24 -25.15
C VAL A 93 41.66 -19.06 -23.91
N LEU A 94 41.89 -18.47 -22.73
CA LEU A 94 41.51 -19.08 -21.46
C LEU A 94 40.02 -18.85 -21.21
N ARG A 95 39.24 -19.93 -21.18
CA ARG A 95 37.83 -19.89 -20.78
C ARG A 95 37.74 -19.95 -19.26
N LYS A 96 37.00 -19.02 -18.66
CA LYS A 96 36.62 -19.13 -17.24
C LYS A 96 35.82 -20.43 -17.06
N ARG A 97 36.28 -21.30 -16.16
CA ARG A 97 35.52 -22.50 -15.78
C ARG A 97 34.43 -22.07 -14.79
N GLU A 98 33.18 -22.35 -15.10
CA GLU A 98 32.11 -22.30 -14.11
C GLU A 98 32.22 -23.58 -13.27
N GLY A 99 32.81 -23.47 -12.07
CA GLY A 99 33.00 -24.62 -11.20
C GLY A 99 31.78 -24.88 -10.33
N LYS A 100 31.22 -26.10 -10.37
CA LYS A 100 30.83 -26.76 -9.12
C LYS A 100 32.13 -27.17 -8.43
N GLY A 101 32.21 -26.91 -7.12
CA GLY A 101 33.39 -27.27 -6.30
C GLY A 101 33.71 -28.77 -6.38
N PRO A 102 34.92 -29.18 -5.98
CA PRO A 102 35.32 -30.58 -6.07
C PRO A 102 34.37 -31.46 -5.26
N GLU A 103 33.79 -32.47 -5.89
CA GLU A 103 33.08 -33.54 -5.18
C GLU A 103 34.15 -34.41 -4.52
N GLU A 104 34.24 -34.31 -3.19
CA GLU A 104 35.05 -35.19 -2.35
C GLU A 104 34.42 -36.59 -2.36
N ASN A 105 35.20 -37.60 -2.78
CA ASN A 105 34.89 -39.02 -2.57
C ASN A 105 35.41 -39.47 -1.20
#